data_AF-A0A7R9Z5L6-F1
#
_entry.id   AF-A0A7R9Z5L6-F1
#
_cell.length_a   1.000
_cell.length_b   1.000
_cell.length_c   1.000
_cell.angle_alpha   90.00
_cell.angle_beta   90.00
_cell.angle_gamma   90.00
#
_symmetry.space_group_name_H-M   'P 1'
#
loop_
_entity.id
_entity.type
_entity.pdbx_description
1 polymer ?
#
loop_
_entity_poly.entity_id
_entity_poly.type
_entity_poly.pdbx_seq_one_letter_code
_entity_poly.pdbx_strand_id
1 'polypeptide(L)'
;MRHFFLLLPHNCCSPYVRHGVEEAAKFLVELSVFRYDLVTVRKSSVALAAILNAFDDVDEFRLTAQARQHFLDNVRHYAGIDPHSDDVRLCRECLKQLYCEREPEPEPALEELDDATRISTVSPVSVAAFGAHNGQNQASSC
;
A
#
# COMPACT_ATOMS: atom_id res chain seq x y z
N MET A 1 3.35 -3.71 -12.87
CA MET A 1 3.26 -4.63 -11.71
C MET A 1 2.50 -5.93 -12.04
N ARG A 2 1.29 -5.88 -12.63
CA ARG A 2 0.52 -7.08 -13.03
C ARG A 2 1.32 -8.16 -13.77
N HIS A 3 2.25 -7.76 -14.65
CA HIS A 3 3.09 -8.70 -15.39
C HIS A 3 4.03 -9.53 -14.50
N PHE A 4 4.50 -9.01 -13.36
CA PHE A 4 5.30 -9.80 -12.42
C PHE A 4 4.48 -10.93 -11.81
N PHE A 5 3.21 -10.70 -11.49
CA PHE A 5 2.34 -11.75 -10.95
C PHE A 5 2.03 -12.89 -11.94
N LEU A 6 2.32 -12.71 -13.24
CA LEU A 6 2.27 -13.81 -14.21
C LEU A 6 3.49 -14.75 -14.10
N LEU A 7 4.58 -14.29 -13.48
CA LEU A 7 5.78 -15.07 -13.24
C LEU A 7 5.69 -15.92 -11.95
N LEU A 8 4.62 -15.76 -11.19
CA LEU A 8 4.34 -16.58 -10.03
C LEU A 8 3.80 -17.95 -10.51
N PRO A 9 4.33 -19.09 -9.99
CA PRO A 9 3.88 -20.40 -10.46
C PRO A 9 2.37 -20.59 -10.29
N HIS A 10 1.72 -21.18 -11.29
CA HIS A 10 0.30 -21.51 -11.20
C HIS A 10 0.05 -22.46 -10.03
N ASN A 11 -0.97 -22.17 -9.20
CA ASN A 11 -1.36 -22.93 -8.00
C ASN A 11 -0.40 -22.89 -6.80
N CYS A 12 0.58 -21.98 -6.76
CA CYS A 12 1.47 -21.88 -5.59
C CYS A 12 0.84 -21.24 -4.35
N CYS A 13 -0.23 -20.47 -4.53
CA CYS A 13 -0.95 -19.81 -3.45
C CYS A 13 -2.43 -19.66 -3.82
N SER A 14 -3.29 -19.52 -2.80
CA SER A 14 -4.71 -19.29 -3.04
C SER A 14 -4.95 -17.93 -3.70
N PRO A 15 -6.07 -17.75 -4.43
CA PRO A 15 -6.42 -16.46 -5.04
C PRO A 15 -6.47 -15.31 -4.03
N TYR A 16 -6.91 -15.61 -2.80
CA TYR A 16 -6.94 -14.64 -1.71
C TYR A 16 -5.54 -14.17 -1.32
N VAL A 17 -4.58 -15.10 -1.17
CA VAL A 17 -3.18 -14.76 -0.84
C VAL A 17 -2.57 -13.94 -1.96
N ARG A 18 -2.77 -14.36 -3.22
CA ARG A 18 -2.29 -13.62 -4.39
C ARG A 18 -2.81 -12.19 -4.41
N HIS A 19 -4.12 -12.02 -4.17
CA HIS A 19 -4.73 -10.70 -4.13
C HIS A 19 -4.16 -9.86 -2.97
N GLY A 20 -4.02 -10.43 -1.78
CA GLY A 20 -3.41 -9.75 -0.63
C GLY A 20 -1.98 -9.26 -0.93
N VAL A 21 -1.14 -10.09 -1.54
CA VAL A 21 0.20 -9.66 -1.97
C VAL A 21 0.12 -8.57 -3.02
N GLU A 22 -0.81 -8.67 -3.99
CA GLU A 22 -0.96 -7.65 -5.03
C GLU A 22 -1.34 -6.28 -4.44
N GLU A 23 -2.28 -6.25 -3.49
CA GLU A 23 -2.68 -5.01 -2.83
C GLU A 23 -1.58 -4.46 -1.94
N ALA A 24 -0.89 -5.30 -1.16
CA ALA A 24 0.25 -4.88 -0.35
C ALA A 24 1.39 -4.31 -1.21
N ALA A 25 1.71 -4.97 -2.33
CA ALA A 25 2.75 -4.49 -3.24
C ALA A 25 2.36 -3.16 -3.92
N LYS A 26 1.09 -2.97 -4.29
CA LYS A 26 0.60 -1.69 -4.82
C LYS A 26 0.76 -0.57 -3.81
N PHE A 27 0.33 -0.82 -2.56
CA PHE A 27 0.47 0.15 -1.48
C PHE A 27 1.93 0.53 -1.25
N LEU A 28 2.86 -0.43 -1.21
CA LEU A 28 4.29 -0.14 -1.09
C LEU A 28 4.84 0.67 -2.28
N VAL A 29 4.36 0.43 -3.50
CA VAL A 29 4.74 1.27 -4.65
C VAL A 29 4.17 2.68 -4.55
N GLU A 30 2.96 2.84 -4.05
CA GLU A 30 2.41 4.17 -3.77
C GLU A 30 3.23 4.90 -2.71
N LEU A 31 3.67 4.18 -1.66
CA LEU A 31 4.58 4.72 -0.65
C LEU A 31 5.92 5.17 -1.23
N SER A 32 6.43 4.48 -2.25
CA SER A 32 7.72 4.82 -2.86
C SER A 32 7.79 6.24 -3.40
N VAL A 33 6.64 6.81 -3.80
CA VAL A 33 6.54 8.16 -4.37
C VAL A 33 6.90 9.25 -3.34
N PHE A 34 6.79 8.96 -2.04
CA PHE A 34 7.15 9.90 -0.98
C PHE A 34 8.66 9.98 -0.70
N ARG A 35 9.49 9.10 -1.30
CA ARG A 35 10.95 9.12 -1.10
C ARG A 35 11.67 9.53 -2.35
N TYR A 36 12.42 10.63 -2.23
CA TYR A 36 13.24 11.15 -3.31
C TYR A 36 14.31 10.13 -3.77
N ASP A 37 14.85 9.35 -2.83
CA ASP A 37 15.88 8.32 -3.09
C ASP A 37 15.43 7.27 -4.12
N LEU A 38 14.12 7.03 -4.24
CA LEU A 38 13.55 6.03 -5.14
C LEU A 38 13.19 6.60 -6.52
N VAL A 39 13.23 7.92 -6.69
CA VAL A 39 12.86 8.60 -7.96
C VAL A 39 13.84 8.27 -9.08
N THR A 40 15.12 8.10 -8.76
CA THR A 40 16.18 7.81 -9.73
C THR A 40 16.30 6.32 -10.05
N VAL A 41 15.61 5.45 -9.28
CA VAL A 41 15.68 3.99 -9.45
C VAL A 41 14.71 3.53 -10.54
N ARG A 42 15.07 2.44 -11.24
CA ARG A 42 14.19 1.83 -12.24
C ARG A 42 12.87 1.37 -11.60
N LYS A 43 11.75 1.78 -12.21
CA LYS A 43 10.39 1.41 -11.79
C LYS A 43 10.19 -0.10 -11.63
N SER A 44 10.86 -0.90 -12.44
CA SER A 44 10.81 -2.36 -12.35
C SER A 44 11.49 -2.90 -11.08
N SER A 45 12.58 -2.26 -10.63
CA SER A 45 13.26 -2.61 -9.39
C SER A 45 12.39 -2.26 -8.17
N VAL A 46 11.77 -1.08 -8.17
CA VAL A 46 10.82 -0.65 -7.12
C VAL A 46 9.63 -1.61 -7.04
N ALA A 47 9.03 -1.96 -8.20
CA ALA A 47 7.90 -2.88 -8.26
C ALA A 47 8.27 -4.30 -7.78
N LEU A 48 9.46 -4.79 -8.15
CA LEU A 48 9.94 -6.10 -7.67
C LEU A 48 10.20 -6.08 -6.16
N ALA A 49 10.88 -5.05 -5.66
CA ALA A 49 11.13 -4.87 -4.24
C ALA A 49 9.83 -4.86 -3.40
N ALA A 50 8.81 -4.14 -3.88
CA ALA A 50 7.50 -4.12 -3.24
C ALA A 50 6.84 -5.50 -3.17
N ILE A 51 6.90 -6.29 -4.25
CA ILE A 51 6.39 -7.67 -4.27
C ILE A 51 7.17 -8.56 -3.30
N LEU A 52 8.50 -8.44 -3.27
CA LEU A 52 9.33 -9.24 -2.37
C LEU A 52 9.09 -8.92 -0.90
N ASN A 53 8.90 -7.64 -0.57
CA ASN A 53 8.50 -7.24 0.79
C ASN A 53 7.11 -7.79 1.14
N ALA A 54 6.13 -7.68 0.22
CA ALA A 54 4.81 -8.25 0.44
C ALA A 54 4.83 -9.78 0.60
N PHE A 55 5.78 -10.51 0.00
CA PHE A 55 5.97 -11.94 0.27
C PHE A 55 6.51 -12.20 1.67
N ASP A 56 7.41 -11.35 2.19
CA ASP A 56 7.98 -11.54 3.54
C ASP A 56 6.87 -11.57 4.62
N ASP A 57 5.77 -10.84 4.41
CA ASP A 57 4.64 -10.76 5.35
C ASP A 57 3.62 -11.91 5.21
N VAL A 58 3.79 -12.79 4.22
CA VAL A 58 2.92 -13.95 4.03
C VAL A 58 3.49 -15.16 4.77
N ASP A 59 2.67 -15.84 5.56
CA ASP A 59 3.04 -17.09 6.22
C ASP A 59 3.57 -18.14 5.22
N GLU A 60 4.60 -18.88 5.62
CA GLU A 60 5.23 -19.91 4.76
C GLU A 60 4.25 -21.01 4.33
N PHE A 61 3.24 -21.31 5.17
CA PHE A 61 2.17 -22.26 4.84
C PHE A 61 1.27 -21.79 3.69
N ARG A 62 1.20 -20.47 3.45
CA ARG A 62 0.34 -19.84 2.44
C ARG A 62 1.11 -19.53 1.15
N LEU A 63 2.43 -19.34 1.26
CA LEU A 63 3.36 -19.16 0.15
C LEU A 63 4.71 -19.80 0.49
N THR A 64 4.93 -21.00 -0.05
CA THR A 64 6.10 -21.83 0.26
C THR A 64 7.41 -21.20 -0.20
N ALA A 65 8.51 -21.51 0.48
CA ALA A 65 9.85 -21.08 0.06
C ALA A 65 10.18 -21.52 -1.38
N GLN A 66 9.74 -22.71 -1.78
CA GLN A 66 9.92 -23.20 -3.15
C GLN A 66 9.19 -22.32 -4.19
N ALA A 67 7.96 -21.90 -3.90
CA ALA A 67 7.21 -21.01 -4.77
C ALA A 67 7.87 -19.64 -4.91
N ARG A 68 8.40 -19.09 -3.80
CA ARG A 68 9.17 -17.84 -3.81
C ARG A 68 10.42 -18.00 -4.67
N GLN A 69 11.18 -19.07 -4.48
CA GLN A 69 12.39 -19.32 -5.28
C GLN A 69 12.07 -19.43 -6.77
N HIS A 70 11.04 -20.19 -7.14
CA HIS A 70 10.63 -20.32 -8.53
C HIS A 70 10.18 -18.98 -9.14
N PHE A 71 9.54 -18.11 -8.36
CA PHE A 71 9.24 -16.74 -8.79
C PHE A 71 10.53 -15.95 -9.07
N LEU A 72 11.51 -16.00 -8.17
CA LEU A 72 12.80 -15.30 -8.36
C LEU A 72 13.52 -15.78 -9.63
N ASP A 73 13.54 -17.09 -9.86
CA ASP A 73 14.13 -17.70 -11.04
C ASP A 73 13.41 -17.24 -12.32
N ASN A 74 12.07 -17.22 -12.30
CA ASN A 74 11.26 -16.73 -13.42
C ASN A 74 11.50 -15.23 -13.70
N VAL A 75 11.61 -14.40 -12.65
CA VAL A 75 11.92 -12.97 -12.81
C VAL A 75 13.29 -12.78 -13.46
N ARG A 76 14.29 -13.51 -12.99
CA ARG A 76 15.63 -13.46 -13.58
C ARG A 76 15.63 -13.92 -15.03
N HIS A 77 14.96 -15.02 -15.33
CA HIS A 77 14.96 -15.63 -16.66
C HIS A 77 14.12 -14.85 -17.68
N TYR A 78 12.88 -14.47 -17.34
CA TYR A 78 11.93 -13.88 -18.29
C TYR A 78 11.94 -12.36 -18.29
N ALA A 79 12.16 -11.71 -17.13
CA ALA A 79 12.19 -10.25 -17.05
C ALA A 79 13.62 -9.68 -17.17
N GLY A 80 14.66 -10.51 -17.07
CA GLY A 80 16.05 -10.08 -17.11
C GLY A 80 16.44 -9.17 -15.95
N ILE A 81 15.70 -9.22 -14.85
CA ILE A 81 15.94 -8.41 -13.64
C ILE A 81 16.54 -9.33 -12.58
N ASP A 82 17.69 -8.95 -12.04
CA ASP A 82 18.26 -9.65 -10.90
C ASP A 82 17.55 -9.24 -9.61
N PRO A 83 16.83 -10.16 -8.92
CA PRO A 83 16.15 -9.86 -7.66
C PRO A 83 17.10 -9.49 -6.51
N HIS A 84 18.39 -9.80 -6.66
CA HIS A 84 19.43 -9.50 -5.67
C HIS A 84 20.30 -8.29 -6.04
N SER A 85 19.98 -7.60 -7.14
CA SER A 85 20.68 -6.37 -7.52
C SER A 85 20.59 -5.30 -6.44
N ASP A 86 21.62 -4.45 -6.38
CA ASP A 86 21.70 -3.38 -5.38
C ASP A 86 20.50 -2.43 -5.45
N ASP A 87 20.01 -2.11 -6.66
CA ASP A 87 18.77 -1.34 -6.86
C ASP A 87 17.57 -1.96 -6.12
N VAL A 88 17.37 -3.28 -6.26
CA VAL A 88 16.23 -3.98 -5.66
C VAL A 88 16.40 -4.06 -4.15
N ARG A 89 17.61 -4.33 -3.67
CA ARG A 89 17.92 -4.38 -2.24
C ARG A 89 17.70 -3.03 -1.56
N LEU A 90 18.23 -1.96 -2.15
CA LEU A 90 18.01 -0.59 -1.68
C LEU A 90 16.52 -0.25 -1.63
N CYS A 91 15.78 -0.56 -2.71
CA CYS A 91 14.33 -0.35 -2.72
C CYS A 91 13.62 -1.11 -1.60
N ARG A 92 13.99 -2.37 -1.34
CA ARG A 92 13.37 -3.17 -0.27
C ARG A 92 13.59 -2.54 1.10
N GLU A 93 14.82 -2.13 1.39
CA GLU A 93 15.19 -1.50 2.65
C GLU A 93 14.45 -0.17 2.85
N CYS A 94 14.48 0.72 1.85
CA CYS A 94 13.77 2.00 1.90
C CYS A 94 12.25 1.83 2.06
N LEU A 95 11.65 0.88 1.35
CA LEU A 95 10.22 0.60 1.46
C LEU A 95 9.83 0.05 2.83
N LYS A 96 10.66 -0.79 3.45
CA LYS A 96 10.43 -1.28 4.83
C LYS A 96 10.52 -0.15 5.84
N GLN A 97 11.53 0.72 5.73
CA GLN A 97 11.67 1.89 6.59
C GLN A 97 10.44 2.80 6.50
N LEU A 98 10.01 3.14 5.29
CA LEU A 98 8.80 3.94 5.07
C LEU A 98 7.53 3.33 5.67
N TYR A 99 7.42 2.01 5.64
CA TYR A 99 6.28 1.31 6.20
C TYR A 99 6.31 1.35 7.73
N CYS A 100 7.48 1.14 8.35
CA CYS A 100 7.66 1.20 9.81
C CYS A 100 7.58 2.62 10.38
N GLU A 101 8.09 3.63 9.68
CA GLU A 101 8.02 5.05 10.08
C GLU A 101 6.56 5.57 10.19
N ARG A 102 5.59 4.82 9.64
CA ARG A 102 4.16 5.16 9.68
C ARG A 102 3.39 4.50 10.82
N GLU A 103 3.96 3.53 11.53
CA GLU A 103 3.33 3.12 12.79
C GLU A 103 3.41 4.31 13.73
N PRO A 104 2.27 4.85 14.23
CA PRO A 104 2.33 5.91 15.22
C PRO A 104 3.11 5.35 16.41
N GLU A 105 4.21 6.02 16.75
CA GLU A 105 4.86 5.88 18.05
C GLU A 105 3.76 5.75 19.10
N PRO A 106 3.82 4.76 20.02
CA PRO A 106 2.82 4.64 21.07
C PRO A 106 2.74 6.00 21.76
N GLU A 107 1.59 6.68 21.64
CA GLU A 107 1.41 7.96 22.30
C GLU A 107 1.80 7.76 23.77
N PRO A 108 2.68 8.62 24.33
CA PRO A 108 3.03 8.50 25.73
C PRO A 108 1.72 8.52 26.49
N ALA A 109 1.47 7.46 27.28
CA ALA A 109 0.27 7.31 28.07
C ALA A 109 0.03 8.64 28.78
N LEU A 110 -0.98 9.38 28.33
CA LEU A 110 -1.38 10.62 28.98
C LEU A 110 -1.78 10.19 30.38
N GLU A 111 -0.90 10.43 31.35
CA GLU A 111 -1.27 10.40 32.75
C GLU A 111 -2.52 11.25 32.86
N GLU A 112 -3.62 10.67 33.35
CA GLU A 112 -4.89 11.35 33.53
C GLU A 112 -4.66 12.55 34.46
N LEU A 113 -4.37 13.71 33.86
CA LEU A 113 -4.38 14.97 34.55
C LEU A 113 -5.83 15.36 34.74
N ASP A 114 -6.21 15.26 36.00
CA ASP A 114 -7.48 15.62 36.60
C ASP A 114 -8.02 16.94 36.02
N ASP A 115 -9.28 16.85 35.60
CA ASP A 115 -10.34 17.85 35.43
C ASP A 115 -10.02 19.31 34.99
N ALA A 116 -10.89 19.79 34.09
CA ALA A 116 -11.16 21.18 33.75
C ALA A 116 -10.34 21.89 32.64
N THR A 117 -10.30 21.37 31.41
CA THR A 117 -10.50 22.23 30.22
C THR A 117 -11.05 21.44 29.03
N ARG A 118 -12.38 21.40 28.87
CA ARG A 118 -13.02 20.92 27.63
C ARG A 118 -12.66 21.84 26.46
N ILE A 119 -11.63 21.48 25.69
CA ILE A 119 -11.48 22.04 24.33
C ILE A 119 -12.28 21.14 23.40
N SER A 120 -13.43 21.66 22.95
CA SER A 120 -14.26 21.06 21.91
C SER A 120 -13.50 21.06 20.59
N THR A 121 -12.92 19.93 20.20
CA THR A 121 -12.38 19.74 18.85
C THR A 121 -13.55 19.51 17.89
N VAL A 122 -14.11 20.60 17.37
CA VAL A 122 -15.00 20.54 16.21
C VAL A 122 -14.16 20.28 14.96
N SER A 123 -14.35 19.12 14.35
CA SER A 123 -13.80 18.78 13.04
C SER A 123 -14.46 19.66 11.96
N PRO A 124 -13.72 20.44 11.16
CA PRO A 124 -14.34 21.36 10.22
C PRO A 124 -14.82 20.65 8.95
N VAL A 125 -16.14 20.51 8.88
CA VAL A 125 -17.01 20.69 7.70
C VAL A 125 -16.96 19.62 6.59
N SER A 126 -18.02 18.81 6.52
CA SER A 126 -18.48 18.16 5.28
C SER A 126 -19.09 19.19 4.34
N VAL A 127 -18.64 19.24 3.09
CA VAL A 127 -19.25 20.04 2.01
C VAL A 127 -20.56 19.36 1.58
N ALA A 128 -21.68 19.76 2.19
CA ALA A 128 -23.00 19.48 1.64
C ALA A 128 -23.26 20.42 0.45
N ALA A 129 -23.65 19.83 -0.67
CA ALA A 129 -23.89 20.48 -1.95
C ALA A 129 -24.76 21.75 -1.82
N PHE A 130 -24.22 22.88 -2.27
CA PHE A 130 -24.95 24.13 -2.38
C PHE A 130 -25.53 24.26 -3.79
N GLY A 131 -26.85 24.38 -3.86
CA GLY A 131 -27.61 24.56 -5.10
C GLY A 131 -29.11 24.63 -4.84
N ALA A 132 -29.52 25.48 -3.91
CA ALA A 132 -30.89 25.96 -3.74
C ALA A 132 -31.33 26.75 -5.01
N HIS A 133 -32.59 27.06 -5.31
CA HIS A 133 -33.69 27.49 -4.46
C HIS A 133 -34.96 27.70 -5.33
N ASN A 134 -36.14 27.60 -4.68
CA ASN A 134 -37.37 28.43 -4.83
C ASN A 134 -38.00 28.65 -6.23
N GLY A 135 -39.32 28.68 -6.40
CA GLY A 135 -40.42 28.73 -5.44
C GLY A 135 -41.69 29.27 -6.12
N GLN A 136 -42.82 29.00 -5.46
CA GLN A 136 -44.06 29.80 -5.42
C GLN A 136 -45.13 29.74 -6.55
N ASN A 137 -46.35 29.55 -6.04
CA ASN A 137 -47.62 30.19 -6.38
C ASN A 137 -48.61 29.54 -7.38
N GLN A 138 -49.64 28.94 -6.77
CA GLN A 138 -51.08 29.24 -6.87
C GLN A 138 -51.81 29.31 -8.23
N ALA A 139 -52.85 28.45 -8.28
CA ALA A 139 -54.25 28.73 -8.63
C ALA A 139 -54.76 28.68 -10.10
N SER A 140 -55.91 27.98 -10.19
CA SER A 140 -57.09 28.19 -11.05
C SER A 140 -57.24 27.47 -12.39
N SER A 141 -58.33 26.67 -12.41
CA SER A 141 -59.32 26.36 -13.46
C SER A 141 -58.91 26.38 -14.93
N CYS A 142 -59.16 25.26 -15.61
CA CYS A 142 -60.37 25.02 -16.42
C CYS A 142 -60.48 23.52 -16.75
#